data_AF-A0A811UR13-F1
#
_entry.id   AF-A0A811UR13-F1
#
_cell.length_a   1.000
_cell.length_b   1.000
_cell.length_c   1.000
_cell.angle_alpha   90.00
_cell.angle_beta   90.00
_cell.angle_gamma   90.00
#
_symmetry.space_group_name_H-M   'P 1'
#
loop_
_entity.id
_entity.type
_entity.pdbx_description
1 polymer ?
#
loop_
_entity_poly.entity_id
_entity_poly.type
_entity_poly.pdbx_seq_one_letter_code
_entity_poly.pdbx_strand_id
1 'polypeptide(L)'
;MELLGLRRKCLGDGITGLTSPAFFAAANEASSVKAIEGDTVYHKTLRRYPEITKPDGVTKPKKHAAKHHIQTTKGPPVTSKARRLAPDKREMNSAK
;
A
#
# COMPACT_ATOMS: atom_id res chain seq x y z
N MET A 1 -17.81 -14.30 -9.84
CA MET A 1 -17.22 -13.28 -10.73
C MET A 1 -18.07 -12.04 -10.53
N GLU A 2 -17.51 -10.99 -9.94
CA GLU A 2 -18.24 -9.75 -9.71
C GLU A 2 -18.14 -8.84 -10.95
N LEU A 3 -19.27 -8.28 -11.36
CA LEU A 3 -19.38 -7.39 -12.52
C LEU A 3 -19.86 -6.01 -12.05
N LEU A 4 -19.07 -4.98 -12.37
CA LEU A 4 -19.44 -3.59 -12.13
C LEU A 4 -20.44 -3.13 -13.19
N GLY A 5 -21.71 -3.00 -12.78
CA GLY A 5 -22.79 -2.49 -13.60
C GLY A 5 -22.75 -0.97 -13.70
N LEU A 6 -21.82 -0.42 -14.49
CA LEU A 6 -21.63 1.04 -14.62
C LEU A 6 -22.91 1.79 -15.02
N ARG A 7 -23.78 1.17 -15.85
CA ARG A 7 -25.07 1.76 -16.26
C ARG A 7 -26.09 1.79 -15.12
N ARG A 8 -26.09 0.76 -14.27
CA ARG A 8 -27.03 0.59 -13.14
C ARG A 8 -26.47 1.12 -11.82
N LYS A 9 -25.23 1.62 -11.83
CA LYS A 9 -24.50 2.09 -10.65
C LYS A 9 -24.55 1.08 -9.50
N CYS A 10 -24.29 -0.19 -9.80
CA CYS A 10 -24.33 -1.27 -8.82
C CYS A 10 -23.23 -2.31 -9.06
N LEU A 11 -22.77 -2.97 -7.99
CA LEU A 11 -21.92 -4.14 -8.06
C LEU A 11 -22.81 -5.38 -8.01
N GLY A 12 -22.75 -6.22 -9.04
CA GLY A 12 -23.50 -7.48 -9.10
C GLY A 12 -22.56 -8.67 -9.02
N ASP A 13 -22.89 -9.67 -8.19
CA ASP A 13 -22.22 -10.96 -8.24
C ASP A 13 -22.93 -11.87 -9.26
N GLY A 14 -22.19 -12.32 -10.27
CA GLY A 14 -22.70 -13.21 -11.31
C GLY A 14 -22.98 -14.63 -10.85
N ILE A 15 -22.54 -15.02 -9.63
CA ILE A 15 -22.75 -16.37 -9.08
C ILE A 15 -23.99 -16.39 -8.17
N THR A 16 -24.10 -15.44 -7.24
CA THR A 16 -25.22 -15.39 -6.28
C THR A 16 -26.39 -14.53 -6.75
N GLY A 17 -26.24 -13.72 -7.80
CA GLY A 17 -27.26 -12.79 -8.27
C GLY A 17 -27.51 -11.60 -7.33
N LEU A 18 -26.77 -11.50 -6.24
CA LEU A 18 -26.85 -10.40 -5.29
C LEU A 18 -26.35 -9.12 -5.96
N THR A 19 -27.04 -8.01 -5.68
CA THR A 19 -26.65 -6.68 -6.16
C THR A 19 -26.55 -5.73 -4.98
N SER A 20 -25.49 -4.93 -4.96
CA SER A 20 -25.30 -3.85 -4.00
C SER A 20 -25.19 -2.50 -4.74
N PRO A 21 -25.87 -1.45 -4.28
CA PRO A 21 -25.73 -0.12 -4.87
C PRO A 21 -24.28 0.38 -4.76
N ALA A 22 -23.75 0.93 -5.84
CA ALA A 22 -22.41 1.48 -5.89
C ALA A 22 -22.47 3.02 -5.83
N PHE A 23 -21.67 3.60 -4.93
CA PHE A 23 -21.46 5.04 -4.88
C PHE A 23 -20.17 5.39 -5.62
N PHE A 24 -20.24 6.24 -6.63
CA PHE A 24 -19.07 6.77 -7.32
C PHE A 24 -18.59 8.00 -6.58
N ALA A 25 -17.47 7.89 -5.87
CA ALA A 25 -16.74 9.07 -5.43
C ALA A 25 -15.97 9.64 -6.62
N ALA A 26 -16.02 10.96 -6.84
CA ALA A 26 -15.16 11.60 -7.81
C ALA A 26 -13.70 11.30 -7.45
N ALA A 27 -12.95 10.71 -8.39
CA ALA A 27 -11.54 10.46 -8.22
C ALA A 27 -10.81 11.80 -8.25
N ASN A 28 -10.67 12.44 -7.08
CA ASN A 28 -9.69 13.50 -6.93
C ASN A 28 -8.32 12.86 -7.18
N GLU A 29 -7.47 13.50 -7.99
CA GLU A 29 -6.09 13.10 -8.28
C GLU A 29 -5.29 12.90 -6.98
N ALA A 30 -5.48 11.75 -6.35
CA ALA A 30 -4.83 11.41 -5.12
C ALA A 30 -3.68 10.50 -5.49
N SER A 31 -2.52 11.10 -5.76
CA SER A 31 -1.22 10.42 -5.76
C SER A 31 -0.89 9.76 -4.40
N SER A 32 -1.80 9.82 -3.42
CA SER A 32 -1.66 9.25 -2.09
C SER A 32 -2.93 8.49 -1.72
N VAL A 33 -2.79 7.36 -1.03
CA VAL A 33 -3.90 6.70 -0.33
C VAL A 33 -4.47 7.67 0.70
N LYS A 34 -5.60 8.32 0.38
CA LYS A 34 -6.32 9.18 1.31
C LYS A 34 -7.27 8.29 2.13
N ALA A 35 -7.23 8.43 3.45
CA ALA A 35 -8.23 7.79 4.30
C ALA A 35 -9.61 8.33 3.90
N ILE A 36 -10.55 7.44 3.59
CA ILE A 36 -11.95 7.80 3.34
C ILE A 36 -12.46 8.45 4.63
N GLU A 37 -12.85 9.72 4.54
CA GLU A 37 -13.45 10.45 5.65
C GLU A 37 -14.89 9.93 5.83
N GLY A 38 -15.13 9.23 6.92
CA GLY A 38 -16.44 8.69 7.26
C GLY A 38 -16.56 8.42 8.75
N ASP A 39 -17.79 8.38 9.26
CA ASP A 39 -18.09 8.12 10.69
C ASP A 39 -18.73 6.75 10.95
N THR A 40 -18.60 5.84 9.97
CA THR A 40 -19.01 4.44 10.12
C THR A 40 -18.27 3.77 11.29
N VAL A 41 -18.84 2.68 11.80
CA VAL A 41 -18.26 1.87 12.89
C VAL A 41 -16.83 1.40 12.53
N TYR A 42 -16.57 1.13 11.26
CA TYR A 42 -15.24 0.75 10.78
C TYR A 42 -14.24 1.89 10.90
N HIS A 43 -14.61 3.12 10.53
CA HIS A 43 -13.72 4.28 10.69
C HIS A 43 -13.40 4.57 12.16
N LYS A 44 -14.39 4.42 13.06
CA LYS A 44 -14.17 4.54 14.52
C LYS A 44 -13.18 3.49 15.03
N THR A 45 -13.27 2.27 14.52
CA THR A 45 -12.35 1.17 14.86
C THR A 45 -10.94 1.46 14.35
N LEU A 46 -10.79 1.88 13.10
CA LEU A 46 -9.48 2.22 12.52
C LEU A 46 -8.83 3.43 13.20
N ARG A 47 -9.63 4.45 13.60
CA ARG A 47 -9.15 5.60 14.39
C ARG A 47 -8.61 5.21 15.76
N ARG A 48 -9.11 4.13 16.36
CA ARG A 48 -8.62 3.60 17.63
C ARG A 48 -7.24 2.94 17.50
N TYR A 49 -6.86 2.51 16.30
CA TYR A 49 -5.60 1.83 16.01
C TYR A 49 -4.83 2.50 14.86
N PRO A 50 -4.46 3.79 15.00
CA PRO A 50 -3.76 4.53 13.94
C PRO A 50 -2.37 3.96 13.64
N GLU A 51 -1.85 3.12 14.53
CA GLU A 51 -0.60 2.40 14.37
C GLU A 51 -0.62 1.30 13.31
N ILE A 52 -1.81 0.77 13.00
CA ILE A 52 -2.01 -0.33 12.03
C ILE A 52 -2.27 0.24 10.62
N THR A 53 -2.89 1.41 10.54
CA THR A 53 -3.35 2.00 9.28
C THR A 53 -2.34 2.93 8.62
N LYS A 54 -1.31 3.36 9.34
CA LYS A 54 -0.23 4.15 8.75
C LYS A 54 0.61 3.23 7.87
N PRO A 55 0.70 3.47 6.55
CA PRO A 55 1.72 2.81 5.75
C PRO A 55 3.07 3.21 6.34
N ASP A 56 3.87 2.23 6.74
CA ASP A 56 5.14 2.44 7.43
C ASP A 56 6.12 3.21 6.52
N GLY A 57 6.08 4.54 6.56
CA GLY A 57 7.13 5.41 6.04
C GLY A 57 8.29 5.55 7.03
N VAL A 58 8.09 5.14 8.28
CA VAL A 58 9.07 5.21 9.36
C VAL A 58 9.12 3.84 10.01
N THR A 59 10.26 3.16 9.88
CA THR A 59 10.53 1.89 10.55
C THR A 59 10.41 2.08 12.07
N LYS A 60 9.32 1.57 12.66
CA LYS A 60 9.19 1.54 14.11
C LYS A 60 10.27 0.64 14.73
N PRO A 61 10.78 0.96 15.92
CA PRO A 61 11.67 0.06 16.63
C PRO A 61 10.96 -1.27 16.86
N LYS A 62 11.60 -2.37 16.42
CA LYS A 62 11.03 -3.71 16.59
C LYS A 62 10.85 -4.02 18.08
N LYS A 63 9.66 -4.47 18.47
CA LYS A 63 9.36 -4.90 19.86
C LYS A 63 10.18 -6.10 20.31
N HIS A 64 10.63 -6.92 19.36
CA HIS A 64 11.35 -8.17 19.63
C HIS A 64 12.81 -8.08 19.17
N ALA A 65 13.72 -8.66 19.94
CA ALA A 65 15.14 -8.73 19.65
C ALA A 65 15.51 -9.82 18.61
N ALA A 66 14.58 -10.19 17.73
CA ALA A 66 14.83 -11.20 16.70
C ALA A 66 15.90 -10.71 15.72
N LYS A 67 17.04 -11.40 15.69
CA LYS A 67 18.15 -11.14 14.77
C LYS A 67 18.08 -12.12 13.60
N HIS A 68 18.02 -11.60 12.39
CA HIS A 68 18.10 -12.41 11.17
C HIS A 68 19.58 -12.58 10.80
N HIS A 69 20.01 -13.83 10.64
CA HIS A 69 21.34 -14.16 10.15
C HIS A 69 21.21 -14.69 8.72
N ILE A 70 21.90 -14.06 7.78
CA ILE A 70 22.01 -14.55 6.41
C ILE A 70 23.16 -15.54 6.38
N GLN A 71 22.89 -16.79 5.99
CA GLN A 71 23.95 -17.77 5.79
C GLN A 71 24.71 -17.43 4.50
N THR A 72 26.01 -17.23 4.60
CA THR A 72 26.87 -16.89 3.46
C THR A 72 27.74 -18.08 3.07
N THR A 73 28.07 -18.18 1.78
CA THR A 73 29.09 -19.12 1.30
C THR A 73 30.44 -18.81 1.95
N LYS A 74 31.24 -19.85 2.22
CA LYS A 74 32.60 -19.68 2.73
C LYS A 74 33.48 -19.01 1.67
N GLY A 75 34.27 -18.01 2.06
CA GLY A 75 35.23 -17.34 1.19
C GLY A 75 35.28 -15.83 1.40
N PRO A 76 36.13 -15.13 0.63
CA PRO A 76 36.21 -13.67 0.66
C PRO A 76 34.92 -13.00 0.20
N PRO A 77 34.59 -11.78 0.68
CA PRO A 77 33.47 -11.00 0.17
C PRO A 77 33.61 -10.69 -1.32
N VAL A 78 32.49 -10.76 -2.05
CA VAL A 78 32.45 -10.40 -3.47
C VAL A 78 32.02 -8.94 -3.60
N THR A 79 32.83 -8.13 -4.29
CA THR A 79 32.54 -6.71 -4.56
C THR A 79 32.25 -6.47 -6.03
N SER A 80 31.35 -5.54 -6.34
CA SER A 80 31.09 -5.10 -7.72
C SER A 80 30.93 -3.58 -7.78
N LYS A 81 31.30 -2.98 -8.92
CA LYS A 81 31.14 -1.54 -9.14
C LYS A 81 29.65 -1.21 -9.36
N ALA A 82 29.15 -0.20 -8.65
CA ALA A 82 27.79 0.29 -8.87
C ALA A 82 27.59 0.71 -10.33
N ARG A 83 26.47 0.28 -10.94
CA ARG A 83 26.12 0.69 -12.30
C ARG A 83 25.68 2.15 -12.31
N ARG A 84 26.03 2.89 -13.38
CA ARG A 84 25.57 4.27 -13.55
C ARG A 84 24.04 4.26 -13.71
N LEU A 85 23.39 5.14 -12.96
CA LEU A 85 21.97 5.40 -13.10
C LEU A 85 21.74 6.43 -14.21
N ALA A 86 20.64 6.31 -14.96
CA ALA A 86 20.25 7.30 -15.95
C ALA A 86 19.95 8.66 -15.27
N PRO A 87 20.16 9.81 -15.94
CA PRO A 87 19.95 11.14 -15.36
C PRO A 87 18.57 11.30 -14.69
N ASP A 88 17.49 10.95 -15.39
CA ASP A 88 16.12 11.09 -14.89
C ASP A 88 15.88 10.33 -13.57
N LYS A 89 16.53 9.17 -13.41
CA LYS A 89 16.44 8.34 -12.21
C LYS A 89 17.36 8.83 -11.09
N ARG A 90 18.43 9.54 -11.43
CA ARG A 90 19.36 10.14 -10.47
C ARG A 90 18.71 11.37 -9.81
N GLU A 91 17.98 12.18 -10.56
CA GLU A 91 17.29 13.36 -10.01
C GLU A 91 16.17 12.99 -9.03
N MET A 92 15.46 11.88 -9.26
CA MET A 92 14.44 11.41 -8.31
C MET A 92 14.99 11.04 -6.92
N ASN A 93 16.28 10.69 -6.83
CA ASN A 93 16.93 10.30 -5.57
C ASN A 93 17.84 11.40 -4.99
N SER A 94 18.04 12.51 -5.71
CA SER A 94 18.80 13.67 -5.23
C SER A 94 17.93 14.65 -4.44
N ALA A 95 16.60 14.54 -4.54
CA ALA A 95 15.66 15.35 -3.75
C ALA A 95 15.75 14.99 -2.26
N LYS A 96 16.37 15.88 -1.49
CA LYS A 96 16.45 15.85 -0.03
C LYS A 96 15.75 17.06 0.55
#